data_AF-A0A964ZAT8-F1
#
_entry.id   AF-A0A964ZAT8-F1
#
_cell.length_a   1.000
_cell.length_b   1.000
_cell.length_c   1.000
_cell.angle_alpha   90.00
_cell.angle_beta   90.00
_cell.angle_gamma   90.00
#
_symmetry.space_group_name_H-M   'P 1'
#
loop_
_entity.id
_entity.type
_entity.pdbx_description
1 polymer ?
#
loop_
_entity_poly.entity_id
_entity_poly.type
_entity_poly.pdbx_seq_one_letter_code
_entity_poly.pdbx_strand_id
1 'polypeptide(L)'
;SAALMLSVPAIAQASPINGEKCNNPGAMMRANNSRFICAAEGAKSRWRRVNGKMTITSILEAMPRYSLLVAALKQAGLDTTLESTGPFTLFAPRNAAFLALPKSSFDFLFNPANVAVLREVLLHHVVTGSVMAKDLDTASYSALDGTLLDVVVRTSGITIDNARVTMADVDATNGVVHAISSVLVPDDVTIGS
;
A
#
# COMPACT_ATOMS: atom_id res chain seq x y z
N SER A 1 -23.22 -42.81 -5.97
CA SER A 1 -24.02 -42.07 -4.97
C SER A 1 -23.39 -42.29 -3.61
N ALA A 2 -23.01 -41.33 -2.77
CA ALA A 2 -23.11 -39.88 -2.78
C ALA A 2 -21.88 -39.33 -2.03
N ALA A 3 -21.29 -38.24 -2.53
CA ALA A 3 -20.17 -37.57 -1.88
C ALA A 3 -20.67 -36.86 -0.61
N LEU A 4 -20.06 -37.20 0.53
CA LEU A 4 -20.31 -36.56 1.82
C LEU A 4 -19.78 -35.11 1.74
N MET A 5 -20.69 -34.17 1.46
CA MET A 5 -20.42 -32.74 1.52
C MET A 5 -20.09 -32.38 2.97
N LEU A 6 -18.81 -32.11 3.26
CA LEU A 6 -18.40 -31.46 4.50
C LEU A 6 -18.99 -30.05 4.49
N SER A 7 -20.14 -29.87 5.14
CA SER A 7 -20.69 -28.56 5.44
C SER A 7 -19.79 -27.88 6.46
N VAL A 8 -18.88 -27.04 5.98
CA VAL A 8 -18.22 -26.03 6.82
C VAL A 8 -19.33 -25.20 7.45
N PRO A 9 -19.39 -25.06 8.79
CA PRO A 9 -20.42 -24.26 9.42
C PRO A 9 -20.29 -22.82 8.92
N ALA A 10 -21.36 -22.34 8.29
CA ALA A 10 -21.52 -20.93 7.95
C ALA A 10 -21.59 -20.12 9.25
N ILE A 11 -20.43 -19.67 9.74
CA ILE A 11 -20.38 -18.68 10.82
C ILE A 11 -20.93 -17.38 10.25
N ALA A 12 -21.96 -16.90 10.93
CA ALA A 12 -22.86 -15.84 10.53
C ALA A 12 -22.16 -14.53 10.11
N GLN A 13 -22.83 -13.89 9.16
CA GLN A 13 -22.54 -12.60 8.57
C GLN A 13 -22.89 -11.48 9.56
N ALA A 14 -21.89 -10.80 10.10
CA ALA A 14 -22.04 -9.46 10.67
C ALA A 14 -20.68 -8.78 10.72
N SER A 15 -20.68 -7.45 10.58
CA SER A 15 -19.53 -6.64 11.00
C SER A 15 -19.13 -7.02 12.43
N PRO A 16 -17.83 -7.00 12.79
CA PRO A 16 -17.42 -7.30 14.16
C PRO A 16 -18.01 -6.33 15.20
N ILE A 17 -18.40 -5.12 14.77
CA ILE A 17 -19.17 -4.14 15.56
C ILE A 17 -20.06 -3.28 14.63
N ASN A 18 -21.23 -2.86 15.13
CA ASN A 18 -22.18 -1.90 14.51
C ASN A 18 -22.76 -2.21 13.11
N GLY A 19 -22.60 -3.42 12.58
CA GLY A 19 -23.29 -3.83 11.34
C GLY A 19 -22.77 -3.19 10.04
N GLU A 20 -21.62 -2.50 10.07
CA GLU A 20 -21.00 -1.93 8.85
C GLU A 20 -20.70 -3.01 7.80
N LYS A 21 -21.33 -2.89 6.63
CA LYS A 21 -21.10 -3.81 5.52
C LYS A 21 -19.75 -3.53 4.87
N CYS A 22 -18.98 -4.58 4.64
CA CYS A 22 -17.76 -4.55 3.84
C CYS A 22 -18.13 -4.33 2.37
N ASN A 23 -18.31 -3.07 1.96
CA ASN A 23 -18.73 -2.69 0.61
C ASN A 23 -17.55 -2.25 -0.28
N ASN A 24 -16.40 -1.95 0.32
CA ASN A 24 -15.22 -1.48 -0.41
C ASN A 24 -14.02 -2.39 -0.10
N PRO A 25 -13.67 -3.33 -1.00
CA PRO A 25 -12.49 -4.17 -0.84
C PRO A 25 -11.24 -3.32 -0.58
N GLY A 26 -10.51 -3.62 0.49
CA GLY A 26 -9.38 -2.83 0.99
C GLY A 26 -9.75 -1.78 2.04
N ALA A 27 -11.02 -1.55 2.35
CA ALA A 27 -11.37 -0.76 3.53
C ALA A 27 -10.80 -1.44 4.80
N MET A 28 -10.29 -0.63 5.72
CA MET A 28 -9.82 -1.10 7.02
C MET A 28 -10.67 -0.50 8.11
N MET A 29 -10.87 -1.28 9.18
CA MET A 29 -11.49 -0.79 10.40
C MET A 29 -10.73 -1.30 11.62
N ARG A 30 -10.71 -0.47 12.66
CA ARG A 30 -10.26 -0.86 14.00
C ARG A 30 -11.49 -1.10 14.88
N ALA A 31 -11.53 -2.25 15.54
CA ALA A 31 -12.63 -2.63 16.43
C ALA A 31 -12.12 -3.53 17.55
N ASN A 32 -12.50 -3.25 18.80
CA ASN A 32 -12.15 -4.07 19.98
C ASN A 32 -10.67 -4.49 20.02
N ASN A 33 -9.78 -3.49 19.89
CA ASN A 33 -8.32 -3.67 19.86
C ASN A 33 -7.81 -4.61 18.75
N SER A 34 -8.65 -4.95 17.78
CA SER A 34 -8.36 -5.80 16.62
C SER A 34 -8.48 -4.95 15.34
N ARG A 35 -7.66 -5.26 14.34
CA ARG A 35 -7.79 -4.67 13.00
C ARG A 35 -8.52 -5.64 12.10
N PHE A 36 -9.34 -5.10 11.22
CA PHE A 36 -10.07 -5.86 10.22
C PHE A 36 -9.85 -5.24 8.85
N ILE A 37 -9.68 -6.10 7.86
CA ILE A 37 -9.63 -5.69 6.46
C ILE A 37 -10.83 -6.25 5.72
N CYS A 38 -11.45 -5.40 4.90
CA CYS A 38 -12.49 -5.79 3.97
C CYS A 38 -11.83 -6.52 2.79
N ALA A 39 -11.81 -7.85 2.82
CA ALA A 39 -11.21 -8.67 1.77
C ALA A 39 -12.28 -9.14 0.78
N ALA A 40 -11.94 -9.14 -0.51
CA ALA A 40 -12.77 -9.79 -1.52
C ALA A 40 -12.59 -11.31 -1.42
N GLU A 41 -13.67 -12.05 -1.22
CA GLU A 41 -13.66 -13.52 -1.11
C GLU A 41 -14.71 -14.07 -2.09
N GLY A 42 -14.30 -14.23 -3.35
CA GLY A 42 -15.20 -14.58 -4.45
C GLY A 42 -16.12 -13.41 -4.83
N ALA A 43 -17.43 -13.67 -4.97
CA ALA A 43 -18.44 -12.67 -5.37
C ALA A 43 -18.90 -11.74 -4.23
N LYS A 44 -18.34 -11.87 -3.03
CA LYS A 44 -18.72 -11.08 -1.84
C LYS A 44 -17.46 -10.59 -1.13
N SER A 45 -17.58 -9.46 -0.46
CA SER A 45 -16.52 -8.93 0.40
C SER A 45 -16.85 -9.25 1.86
N ARG A 46 -15.85 -9.65 2.65
CA ARG A 46 -15.98 -9.96 4.08
C ARG A 46 -14.89 -9.30 4.91
N TRP A 47 -15.25 -8.87 6.12
CA TRP A 47 -14.28 -8.43 7.12
C TRP A 47 -13.47 -9.63 7.60
N ARG A 48 -12.14 -9.58 7.43
CA ARG A 48 -11.21 -10.57 7.97
C ARG A 48 -10.47 -9.98 9.17
N ARG A 49 -10.51 -10.68 10.31
CA ARG A 49 -9.65 -10.37 11.46
C ARG A 49 -8.19 -10.52 11.06
N VAL A 50 -7.40 -9.50 11.35
CA VAL A 50 -5.96 -9.54 11.19
C VAL A 50 -5.38 -9.89 12.56
N ASN A 51 -5.02 -11.16 12.75
CA ASN A 51 -4.35 -11.62 13.98
C ASN A 51 -2.85 -11.32 13.83
N GLY A 52 -2.36 -10.30 14.54
CA GLY A 52 -0.95 -9.90 14.53
C GLY A 52 -0.76 -8.41 14.31
N LYS A 53 0.51 -7.99 14.28
CA LYS A 53 0.89 -6.63 13.93
C LYS A 53 0.66 -6.42 12.42
N MET A 54 -0.29 -5.56 12.04
CA MET A 54 -0.60 -5.27 10.64
C MET A 54 0.47 -4.34 10.06
N THR A 55 1.60 -4.91 9.65
CA THR A 55 2.71 -4.17 9.05
C THR A 55 2.32 -3.61 7.70
N ILE A 56 3.10 -2.65 7.20
CA ILE A 56 2.94 -2.11 5.84
C ILE A 56 2.90 -3.25 4.81
N THR A 57 3.82 -4.22 4.88
CA THR A 57 3.84 -5.38 3.98
C THR A 57 2.55 -6.21 4.05
N SER A 58 2.06 -6.51 5.26
CA SER A 58 0.81 -7.25 5.47
C SER A 58 -0.41 -6.55 4.87
N ILE A 59 -0.43 -5.21 4.93
CA ILE A 59 -1.49 -4.38 4.35
C ILE A 59 -1.51 -4.54 2.83
N LEU A 60 -0.35 -4.41 2.20
CA LEU A 60 -0.22 -4.51 0.75
C LEU A 60 -0.60 -5.90 0.25
N GLU A 61 -0.15 -6.96 0.94
CA GLU A 61 -0.46 -8.34 0.58
C GLU A 61 -1.94 -8.69 0.70
N ALA A 62 -2.64 -8.10 1.68
CA ALA A 62 -4.06 -8.32 1.87
C ALA A 62 -4.94 -7.63 0.80
N MET A 63 -4.34 -6.78 -0.06
CA MET A 63 -5.02 -5.94 -1.03
C MET A 63 -4.58 -6.25 -2.46
N PRO A 64 -5.41 -6.90 -3.29
CA PRO A 64 -5.04 -7.30 -4.66
C PRO A 64 -4.59 -6.14 -5.56
N ARG A 65 -5.04 -4.92 -5.27
CA ARG A 65 -4.67 -3.70 -6.01
C ARG A 65 -3.23 -3.23 -5.81
N TYR A 66 -2.47 -3.86 -4.93
CA TYR A 66 -1.05 -3.59 -4.68
C TYR A 66 -0.16 -4.79 -5.06
N SER A 67 -0.68 -5.79 -5.77
CA SER A 67 0.08 -6.99 -6.13
C SER A 67 1.37 -6.68 -6.91
N LEU A 68 1.37 -5.65 -7.78
CA LEU A 68 2.58 -5.22 -8.50
C LEU A 68 3.61 -4.59 -7.56
N LEU A 69 3.15 -3.77 -6.61
CA LEU A 69 4.02 -3.18 -5.59
C LEU A 69 4.66 -4.26 -4.70
N VAL A 70 3.87 -5.24 -4.27
CA VAL A 70 4.38 -6.38 -3.47
C VAL A 70 5.44 -7.17 -4.26
N ALA A 71 5.19 -7.43 -5.55
CA ALA A 71 6.17 -8.10 -6.40
C ALA A 71 7.47 -7.29 -6.52
N ALA A 72 7.36 -5.97 -6.73
CA ALA A 72 8.49 -5.06 -6.82
C ALA A 72 9.30 -5.00 -5.51
N LEU A 73 8.63 -4.92 -4.34
CA LEU A 73 9.27 -4.93 -3.03
C LEU A 73 10.06 -6.22 -2.78
N LYS A 74 9.50 -7.38 -3.16
CA LYS A 74 10.17 -8.68 -3.06
C LYS A 74 11.38 -8.77 -3.98
N GLN A 75 11.24 -8.29 -5.22
CA GLN A 75 12.34 -8.25 -6.18
C GLN A 75 13.49 -7.33 -5.72
N ALA A 76 13.17 -6.19 -5.08
CA ALA A 76 14.15 -5.24 -4.56
C ALA A 76 14.72 -5.61 -3.18
N GLY A 77 14.20 -6.67 -2.53
CA GLY A 77 14.59 -7.06 -1.17
C GLY A 77 14.32 -5.97 -0.13
N LEU A 78 13.20 -5.25 -0.27
CA LEU A 78 12.77 -4.19 0.66
C LEU A 78 11.69 -4.63 1.64
N ASP A 79 11.15 -5.84 1.46
CA ASP A 79 10.23 -6.50 2.39
C ASP A 79 10.78 -6.50 3.82
N THR A 80 12.02 -6.93 4.01
CA THR A 80 12.69 -6.96 5.32
C THR A 80 12.92 -5.56 5.91
N THR A 81 13.17 -4.57 5.06
CA THR A 81 13.38 -3.16 5.47
C THR A 81 12.07 -2.56 5.98
N LEU A 82 10.98 -2.80 5.25
CA LEU A 82 9.63 -2.35 5.61
C LEU A 82 8.96 -3.22 6.68
N GLU A 83 9.61 -4.28 7.16
CA GLU A 83 9.21 -5.04 8.35
C GLU A 83 9.87 -4.56 9.64
N SER A 84 10.86 -3.66 9.53
CA SER A 84 11.52 -3.06 10.68
C SER A 84 10.53 -2.30 11.58
N THR A 85 10.91 -2.16 12.86
CA THR A 85 10.07 -1.62 13.94
C THR A 85 9.80 -0.12 13.81
N GLY A 86 10.61 0.60 13.03
CA GLY A 86 10.50 2.05 12.88
C GLY A 86 9.17 2.45 12.26
N PRO A 87 8.61 3.63 12.62
CA PRO A 87 7.49 4.16 11.88
C PRO A 87 7.95 4.58 10.48
N PHE A 88 7.30 4.06 9.45
CA PHE A 88 7.50 4.46 8.06
C PHE A 88 6.21 5.01 7.47
N THR A 89 6.32 5.99 6.59
CA THR A 89 5.20 6.44 5.77
C THR A 89 5.45 5.97 4.36
N LEU A 90 4.64 5.02 3.88
CA LEU A 90 4.73 4.51 2.52
C LEU A 90 3.68 5.16 1.64
N PHE A 91 4.13 5.85 0.59
CA PHE A 91 3.28 6.28 -0.51
C PHE A 91 3.14 5.11 -1.49
N ALA A 92 2.07 4.33 -1.39
CA ALA A 92 1.88 3.10 -2.13
C ALA A 92 1.18 3.33 -3.50
N PRO A 93 1.88 3.19 -4.63
CA PRO A 93 1.25 3.21 -5.95
C PRO A 93 0.37 1.97 -6.13
N ARG A 94 -0.86 2.17 -6.61
CA ARG A 94 -1.76 1.07 -7.00
C ARG A 94 -1.26 0.41 -8.29
N ASN A 95 -1.75 -0.78 -8.59
CA ASN A 95 -1.46 -1.46 -9.86
C ASN A 95 -1.74 -0.56 -11.09
N ALA A 96 -2.80 0.25 -11.02
CA ALA A 96 -3.13 1.21 -12.08
C ALA A 96 -2.03 2.28 -12.31
N ALA A 97 -1.28 2.66 -11.27
CA ALA A 97 -0.17 3.60 -11.38
C ALA A 97 1.02 2.99 -12.12
N PHE A 98 1.38 1.74 -11.82
CA PHE A 98 2.40 1.01 -12.57
C PHE A 98 2.00 0.78 -14.03
N LEU A 99 0.74 0.45 -14.28
CA LEU A 99 0.21 0.24 -15.62
C LEU A 99 0.05 1.53 -16.43
N ALA A 100 0.05 2.70 -15.77
CA ALA A 100 0.04 4.00 -16.43
C ALA A 100 1.44 4.44 -16.89
N LEU A 101 2.50 3.75 -16.45
CA LEU A 101 3.85 4.03 -16.95
C LEU A 101 3.97 3.65 -18.43
N PRO A 102 4.83 4.36 -19.20
CA PRO A 102 5.22 3.90 -20.52
C PRO A 102 5.73 2.45 -20.46
N LYS A 103 5.41 1.67 -21.49
CA LYS A 103 5.79 0.25 -21.53
C LYS A 103 7.30 0.05 -21.40
N SER A 104 8.10 0.94 -21.99
CA SER A 104 9.56 0.95 -21.85
C SER A 104 10.01 1.08 -20.39
N SER A 105 9.45 2.05 -19.65
CA SER A 105 9.77 2.29 -18.24
C SER A 105 9.30 1.14 -17.35
N PHE A 106 8.10 0.60 -17.60
CA PHE A 106 7.60 -0.57 -16.87
C PHE A 106 8.50 -1.80 -17.09
N ASP A 107 8.79 -2.15 -18.34
CA ASP A 107 9.63 -3.31 -18.66
C ASP A 107 11.07 -3.10 -18.13
N PHE A 108 11.57 -1.87 -18.11
CA PHE A 108 12.86 -1.51 -17.52
C PHE A 108 12.89 -1.75 -16.01
N LEU A 109 11.88 -1.28 -15.27
CA LEU A 109 11.80 -1.41 -13.80
C LEU A 109 11.66 -2.87 -13.35
N PHE A 110 10.91 -3.68 -14.10
CA PHE A 110 10.71 -5.10 -13.78
C PHE A 110 11.80 -6.02 -14.36
N ASN A 111 12.81 -5.47 -15.03
CA ASN A 111 13.95 -6.25 -15.52
C ASN A 111 14.87 -6.65 -14.34
N PRO A 112 15.22 -7.94 -14.17
CA PRO A 112 16.15 -8.37 -13.12
C PRO A 112 17.55 -7.75 -13.23
N ALA A 113 17.94 -7.19 -14.38
CA ALA A 113 19.18 -6.43 -14.53
C ALA A 113 19.15 -5.06 -13.82
N ASN A 114 17.96 -4.51 -13.56
CA ASN A 114 17.77 -3.13 -13.07
C ASN A 114 17.23 -3.08 -11.62
N VAL A 115 17.44 -4.15 -10.85
CA VAL A 115 16.93 -4.26 -9.47
C VAL A 115 17.46 -3.13 -8.56
N ALA A 116 18.68 -2.65 -8.79
CA ALA A 116 19.23 -1.51 -8.05
C ALA A 116 18.40 -0.24 -8.26
N VAL A 117 18.03 0.06 -9.51
CA VAL A 117 17.19 1.21 -9.87
C VAL A 117 15.78 1.04 -9.32
N LEU A 118 15.22 -0.16 -9.42
CA LEU A 118 13.91 -0.46 -8.82
C LEU A 118 13.92 -0.21 -7.30
N ARG A 119 15.01 -0.58 -6.62
CA ARG A 119 15.18 -0.36 -5.19
C ARG A 119 15.21 1.13 -4.85
N GLU A 120 15.95 1.94 -5.60
CA GLU A 120 15.99 3.41 -5.42
C GLU A 120 14.61 4.03 -5.59
N VAL A 121 13.91 3.69 -6.68
CA VAL A 121 12.53 4.14 -6.92
C VAL A 121 11.61 3.74 -5.77
N LEU A 122 11.70 2.51 -5.24
CA LEU A 122 10.84 2.08 -4.13
C LEU A 122 11.21 2.76 -2.80
N LEU A 123 12.48 3.04 -2.55
CA LEU A 123 12.93 3.79 -1.37
C LEU A 123 12.45 5.25 -1.40
N HIS A 124 12.35 5.84 -2.59
CA HIS A 124 11.78 7.17 -2.79
C HIS A 124 10.31 7.26 -2.35
N HIS A 125 9.56 6.16 -2.39
CA HIS A 125 8.18 6.12 -1.91
C HIS A 125 8.07 6.03 -0.37
N VAL A 126 9.19 5.90 0.34
CA VAL A 126 9.23 5.65 1.78
C VAL A 126 9.83 6.86 2.49
N VAL A 127 9.10 7.40 3.46
CA VAL A 127 9.58 8.44 4.37
C VAL A 127 9.72 7.86 5.77
N THR A 128 10.78 8.21 6.48
CA THR A 128 10.92 7.86 7.89
C THR A 128 9.98 8.70 8.76
N GLY A 129 9.29 8.07 9.69
CA GLY A 129 8.27 8.72 10.52
C GLY A 129 6.86 8.24 10.19
N SER A 130 5.94 8.49 11.12
CA SER A 130 4.52 8.21 10.94
C SER A 130 3.83 9.54 10.66
N VAL A 131 3.58 9.85 9.39
CA VAL A 131 2.96 11.11 8.98
C VAL A 131 1.56 10.82 8.45
N MET A 132 0.55 11.23 9.21
CA MET A 132 -0.84 11.15 8.77
C MET A 132 -1.16 12.33 7.83
N ALA A 133 -2.22 12.22 7.05
CA ALA A 133 -2.67 13.26 6.11
C ALA A 133 -2.92 14.60 6.78
N LYS A 134 -3.41 14.58 8.02
CA LYS A 134 -3.63 15.78 8.85
C LYS A 134 -2.33 16.44 9.34
N ASP A 135 -1.24 15.69 9.37
CA ASP A 135 0.08 16.12 9.83
C ASP A 135 1.00 16.43 8.62
N LEU A 136 0.49 16.25 7.39
CA LEU A 136 1.17 16.69 6.17
C LEU A 136 0.92 18.19 5.99
N ASP A 137 2.01 18.92 5.82
CA ASP A 137 2.02 20.33 5.43
C ASP A 137 2.56 20.46 3.99
N THR A 138 2.37 21.64 3.40
CA THR A 138 3.02 21.94 2.11
C THR A 138 4.50 22.18 2.36
N ALA A 139 5.33 21.16 2.17
CA ALA A 139 6.76 21.15 2.48
C ALA A 139 7.48 20.00 1.78
N SER A 140 8.82 20.05 1.79
CA SER A 140 9.66 18.95 1.32
C SER A 140 9.95 17.94 2.44
N TYR A 141 9.77 16.65 2.15
CA TYR A 141 10.02 15.55 3.09
C TYR A 141 11.18 14.70 2.59
N SER A 142 12.08 14.31 3.50
CA SER A 142 13.20 13.42 3.14
C SER A 142 12.70 11.99 2.96
N ALA A 143 12.89 11.45 1.75
CA ALA A 143 12.68 10.05 1.46
C ALA A 143 13.88 9.20 1.91
N LEU A 144 13.68 7.88 1.94
CA LEU A 144 14.65 6.91 2.48
C LEU A 144 15.84 6.67 1.54
N ASP A 145 15.69 7.02 0.26
CA ASP A 145 16.78 7.08 -0.73
C ASP A 145 17.69 8.33 -0.54
N GLY A 146 17.29 9.27 0.32
CA GLY A 146 18.02 10.51 0.60
C GLY A 146 17.61 11.70 -0.27
N THR A 147 16.64 11.53 -1.17
CA THR A 147 16.08 12.62 -1.97
C THR A 147 14.89 13.27 -1.27
N LEU A 148 14.36 14.34 -1.85
CA LEU A 148 13.24 15.10 -1.29
C LEU A 148 11.97 14.84 -2.09
N LEU A 149 10.87 14.60 -1.37
CA LEU A 149 9.50 14.57 -1.89
C LEU A 149 8.85 15.92 -1.65
N ASP A 150 8.31 16.54 -2.70
CA ASP A 150 7.54 17.78 -2.56
C ASP A 150 6.08 17.47 -2.23
N VAL A 151 5.67 17.74 -1.00
CA VAL A 151 4.28 17.54 -0.58
C VAL A 151 3.55 18.87 -0.71
N VAL A 152 2.42 18.84 -1.41
CA VAL A 152 1.55 20.00 -1.57
C VAL A 152 0.14 19.67 -1.08
N VAL A 153 -0.30 20.42 -0.08
CA VAL A 153 -1.62 20.26 0.54
C VAL A 153 -2.53 21.39 0.08
N ARG A 154 -3.62 21.03 -0.61
CA ARG A 154 -4.63 21.98 -1.10
C ARG A 154 -6.01 21.58 -0.63
N THR A 155 -6.97 22.50 -0.73
CA THR A 155 -8.40 22.19 -0.52
C THR A 155 -8.91 21.08 -1.44
N SER A 156 -8.31 20.93 -2.63
CA SER A 156 -8.61 19.87 -3.59
C SER A 156 -7.98 18.51 -3.26
N GLY A 157 -7.20 18.40 -2.18
CA GLY A 157 -6.47 17.19 -1.77
C GLY A 157 -4.95 17.36 -1.69
N ILE A 158 -4.27 16.26 -1.40
CA ILE A 158 -2.81 16.19 -1.20
C ILE A 158 -2.15 15.61 -2.45
N THR A 159 -1.04 16.20 -2.86
CA THR A 159 -0.15 15.68 -3.90
C THR A 159 1.25 15.49 -3.35
N ILE A 160 1.90 14.39 -3.71
CA ILE A 160 3.30 14.08 -3.42
C ILE A 160 4.01 14.12 -4.77
N ASP A 161 4.89 15.08 -4.95
CA ASP A 161 5.39 15.58 -6.22
C ASP A 161 4.21 15.86 -7.17
N ASN A 162 4.02 14.98 -8.16
CA ASN A 162 2.93 15.04 -9.13
C ASN A 162 1.88 13.92 -8.94
N ALA A 163 2.05 13.06 -7.94
CA ALA A 163 1.14 11.97 -7.64
C ALA A 163 0.06 12.41 -6.64
N ARG A 164 -1.20 12.24 -7.01
CA ARG A 164 -2.33 12.55 -6.12
C ARG A 164 -2.52 11.44 -5.11
N VAL A 165 -2.67 11.79 -3.83
CA VAL A 165 -3.12 10.87 -2.79
C VAL A 165 -4.61 10.57 -3.01
N THR A 166 -4.91 9.29 -3.25
CA THR A 166 -6.26 8.78 -3.55
C THR A 166 -6.94 8.15 -2.35
N MET A 167 -6.17 7.69 -1.37
CA MET A 167 -6.63 7.20 -0.08
C MET A 167 -5.51 7.44 0.92
N ALA A 168 -5.82 8.03 2.07
CA ALA A 168 -4.83 8.37 3.06
C ALA A 168 -5.11 7.65 4.39
N ASP A 169 -4.16 7.73 5.31
CA ASP A 169 -4.31 7.32 6.72
C ASP A 169 -4.60 5.83 6.92
N VAL A 170 -3.97 4.98 6.10
CA VAL A 170 -4.05 3.54 6.31
C VAL A 170 -3.03 3.14 7.38
N ASP A 171 -3.52 2.99 8.60
CA ASP A 171 -2.72 2.62 9.77
C ASP A 171 -2.05 1.25 9.66
N ALA A 172 -0.72 1.23 9.71
CA ALA A 172 0.11 0.04 9.93
C ALA A 172 0.59 -0.04 11.39
N THR A 173 1.25 -1.11 11.78
CA THR A 173 1.89 -1.22 13.12
C THR A 173 3.26 -0.60 13.17
N ASN A 174 3.91 -0.48 12.02
CA ASN A 174 5.21 0.11 11.85
C ASN A 174 5.13 1.32 10.90
N GLY A 175 4.00 2.05 10.93
CA GLY A 175 3.84 3.21 10.06
C GLY A 175 2.43 3.52 9.56
N VAL A 176 2.39 4.21 8.42
CA VAL A 176 1.19 4.68 7.71
C VAL A 176 1.36 4.40 6.22
N VAL A 177 0.26 4.04 5.55
CA VAL A 177 0.23 3.88 4.09
C VAL A 177 -0.72 4.91 3.47
N HIS A 178 -0.24 5.62 2.45
CA HIS A 178 -1.02 6.54 1.63
C HIS A 178 -1.05 6.02 0.20
N ALA A 179 -2.23 5.77 -0.36
CA ALA A 179 -2.39 5.30 -1.73
C ALA A 179 -2.23 6.46 -2.71
N ILE A 180 -1.33 6.33 -3.68
CA ILE A 180 -1.09 7.36 -4.70
C ILE A 180 -1.55 6.93 -6.10
N SER A 181 -1.77 7.92 -6.97
CA SER A 181 -2.25 7.71 -8.35
C SER A 181 -1.15 7.37 -9.35
N SER A 182 0.11 7.69 -9.04
CA SER A 182 1.26 7.63 -9.96
C SER A 182 2.47 7.06 -9.22
N VAL A 183 3.42 6.49 -9.96
CA VAL A 183 4.71 6.06 -9.39
C VAL A 183 5.61 7.30 -9.24
N LEU A 184 6.22 7.47 -8.07
CA LEU A 184 7.21 8.50 -7.78
C LEU A 184 8.56 8.04 -8.31
N VAL A 185 9.20 8.86 -9.13
CA VAL A 185 10.50 8.56 -9.72
C VAL A 185 11.43 9.71 -9.35
N PRO A 186 12.55 9.44 -8.66
CA PRO A 186 13.54 10.48 -8.39
C PRO A 186 14.04 11.14 -9.67
N ASP A 187 14.29 12.44 -9.65
CA ASP A 187 14.77 13.20 -10.82
C ASP A 187 16.16 12.72 -11.31
N ASP A 188 16.94 12.12 -10.43
CA ASP A 188 18.26 11.53 -10.70
C ASP A 188 18.18 10.13 -11.31
N VAL A 189 17.00 9.51 -11.34
CA VAL A 189 16.78 8.16 -11.86
C VAL A 189 16.10 8.20 -13.24
N THR A 190 16.78 7.67 -14.25
CA THR A 190 16.21 7.53 -15.60
C THR A 190 15.61 6.14 -15.80
N ILE A 191 14.30 6.06 -16.05
CA ILE A 191 13.59 4.81 -16.33
C ILE A 191 13.06 4.74 -17.77
N GLY A 192 13.70 3.93 -18.61
CA GLY A 192 13.25 3.68 -19.98
C GLY A 192 13.33 4.92 -20.88
N SER A 193 14.45 5.01 -21.61
CA SER A 193 14.66 6.00 -22.68
C SER A 193 14.04 5.55 -24.00
#